data_AF-A0AAD0HL21-F1
#
_entry.id   AF-A0AAD0HL21-F1
#
_cell.length_a   1.000
_cell.length_b   1.000
_cell.length_c   1.000
_cell.angle_alpha   90.00
_cell.angle_beta   90.00
_cell.angle_gamma   90.00
#
_symmetry.space_group_name_H-M   'P 1'
#
loop_
_entity.id
_entity.type
_entity.pdbx_description
1 polymer ?
#
loop_
_entity_poly.entity_id
_entity_poly.type
_entity_poly.pdbx_seq_one_letter_code
_entity_poly.pdbx_strand_id
1 'polypeptide(L)' 'MEKDFFIKVPIPYAYLSLSESSKDQASLFRSYVKDFIKRNETGLTYIKISGMYALCKLKGRE' A
#
# COMPACT_ATOMS: atom_id res chain seq x y z
N MET A 1 -9.00 14.65 18.07
CA MET A 1 -8.95 13.62 17.00
C MET A 1 -7.67 13.85 16.23
N GLU A 2 -6.60 13.14 16.58
CA GLU A 2 -5.41 13.08 15.73
C GLU A 2 -5.85 12.51 14.38
N LYS A 3 -5.75 13.31 13.33
CA LYS A 3 -5.87 12.79 11.97
C LYS A 3 -4.59 12.00 11.73
N ASP A 4 -4.65 10.69 11.86
CA ASP A 4 -3.61 9.79 11.37
C ASP A 4 -3.24 10.21 9.94
N PHE A 5 -2.03 10.75 9.79
CA PHE A 5 -1.55 11.23 8.51
C PHE A 5 -1.07 10.04 7.69
N PHE A 6 -1.94 9.53 6.82
CA PHE A 6 -1.60 8.45 5.90
C PHE A 6 -1.05 9.02 4.60
N ILE A 7 0.13 8.53 4.20
CA ILE A 7 0.70 8.72 2.88
C ILE A 7 0.03 7.72 1.94
N LYS A 8 -0.56 8.23 0.85
CA LYS A 8 -1.22 7.42 -0.17
C LYS A 8 -0.22 7.09 -1.27
N VAL A 9 0.15 5.81 -1.38
CA VAL A 9 0.98 5.31 -2.48
C VAL A 9 0.05 4.71 -3.53
N PRO A 10 0.04 5.21 -4.78
CA PRO A 10 -0.83 4.69 -5.83
C PRO A 10 -0.39 3.28 -6.24
N ILE A 11 -1.36 2.39 -6.43
CA ILE A 11 -1.11 1.05 -6.95
C ILE A 11 -1.13 1.11 -8.48
N PRO A 12 -0.14 0.54 -9.18
CA PRO A 12 -0.11 0.56 -10.64
C PRO A 12 -1.36 -0.09 -11.25
N TYR A 13 -1.93 0.55 -12.28
CA TYR A 13 -3.13 0.08 -12.96
C TYR A 13 -3.00 -1.33 -13.56
N ALA A 14 -1.81 -1.69 -14.02
CA ALA A 14 -1.51 -3.04 -14.49
C ALA A 14 -1.77 -4.10 -13.41
N TYR A 15 -1.45 -3.81 -12.15
CA TYR A 15 -1.72 -4.69 -11.02
C TYR A 15 -3.19 -4.70 -10.64
N LEU A 16 -3.89 -3.55 -10.74
CA LEU A 16 -5.35 -3.47 -10.52
C LEU A 16 -6.12 -4.38 -11.48
N SER A 17 -5.74 -4.38 -12.75
CA SER A 17 -6.37 -5.17 -13.81
C SER A 17 -6.06 -6.67 -13.66
N LEU A 18 -4.83 -7.03 -13.31
CA LEU A 18 -4.41 -8.42 -13.09
C LEU A 18 -5.15 -9.09 -11.94
N SER A 19 -5.53 -8.31 -10.94
CA SER A 19 -6.16 -8.84 -9.74
C SER A 19 -7.69 -8.79 -9.79
N GLU A 20 -8.30 -8.15 -10.78
CA GLU A 20 -9.76 -7.97 -10.89
C GLU A 20 -10.51 -9.32 -10.90
N SER A 21 -9.87 -10.36 -11.42
CA SER A 21 -10.42 -11.74 -11.48
C SER A 21 -9.92 -12.67 -10.37
N SER A 22 -9.11 -12.19 -9.43
CA SER A 22 -8.43 -13.03 -8.43
C SER A 22 -9.10 -12.94 -7.06
N LYS A 23 -9.55 -14.08 -6.51
CA LYS A 23 -10.09 -14.16 -5.12
C LYS A 23 -9.11 -13.68 -4.04
N ASP A 24 -7.81 -13.64 -4.34
CA ASP A 24 -6.73 -13.25 -3.41
C ASP A 24 -6.06 -11.90 -3.75
N GLN A 25 -6.77 -11.04 -4.49
CA GLN A 25 -6.31 -9.71 -4.93
C GLN A 25 -5.65 -8.89 -3.80
N ALA A 26 -6.25 -8.87 -2.61
CA ALA A 26 -5.75 -8.09 -1.48
C ALA A 26 -4.35 -8.54 -1.01
N SER A 27 -4.07 -9.86 -1.03
CA SER A 27 -2.76 -10.39 -0.63
C SER A 27 -1.69 -10.08 -1.67
N LEU A 28 -2.03 -10.16 -2.95
CA LEU A 28 -1.13 -9.81 -4.05
C LEU A 28 -0.73 -8.33 -3.98
N PHE A 29 -1.70 -7.44 -3.77
CA PHE A 29 -1.42 -6.02 -3.58
C PHE A 29 -0.57 -5.76 -2.35
N ARG A 30 -0.90 -6.39 -1.22
CA ARG A 30 -0.14 -6.24 0.02
C ARG A 30 1.32 -6.67 -0.17
N SER A 31 1.56 -7.77 -0.88
CA SER A 31 2.90 -8.27 -1.16
C SER A 31 3.69 -7.28 -2.02
N TYR A 32 3.11 -6.86 -3.15
CA TYR A 32 3.73 -5.87 -4.04
C TYR A 32 4.08 -4.56 -3.31
N VAL A 33 3.12 -3.99 -2.60
CA VAL A 33 3.28 -2.71 -1.89
C VAL A 33 4.34 -2.83 -0.81
N LYS A 34 4.37 -3.94 -0.05
CA LYS A 34 5.42 -4.17 0.94
C LYS A 34 6.80 -4.22 0.30
N ASP A 35 6.96 -4.93 -0.81
CA ASP A 35 8.23 -4.99 -1.54
C ASP A 35 8.62 -3.63 -2.13
N PHE A 36 7.66 -2.90 -2.70
CA PHE A 36 7.86 -1.58 -3.26
C PHE A 36 8.34 -0.58 -2.21
N ILE A 37 7.64 -0.52 -1.07
CA ILE A 37 8.00 0.36 0.05
C ILE A 37 9.36 -0.03 0.62
N LYS A 38 9.62 -1.33 0.81
CA LYS A 38 10.91 -1.82 1.30
C LYS A 38 12.07 -1.41 0.39
N ARG A 39 11.86 -1.32 -0.93
CA ARG A 39 12.89 -0.99 -1.93
C ARG A 39 13.05 0.50 -2.19
N ASN A 40 11.95 1.25 -2.26
CA ASN A 40 11.94 2.64 -2.72
C ASN A 40 11.74 3.64 -1.57
N GLU A 41 10.97 3.26 -0.55
CA GLU A 41 10.47 4.18 0.48
C GLU A 41 10.70 3.57 1.87
N THR A 42 11.96 3.32 2.24
CA THR A 42 12.36 2.66 3.50
C THR A 42 11.90 3.39 4.77
N GLY A 43 11.52 4.66 4.64
CA GLY A 43 10.91 5.49 5.69
C GLY A 43 9.39 5.30 5.84
N LEU A 44 8.74 4.42 5.07
CA LEU A 44 7.31 4.17 5.16
C LEU A 44 6.98 2.77 5.72
N THR A 45 5.90 2.70 6.48
CA THR A 45 5.31 1.46 6.99
C THR A 45 3.94 1.27 6.35
N TYR A 46 3.76 0.16 5.63
CA TYR A 46 2.47 -0.24 5.08
C TYR A 46 1.45 -0.50 6.20
N ILE A 47 0.25 0.10 6.09
CA ILE A 47 -0.85 -0.10 7.03
C ILE A 47 -1.95 -0.95 6.39
N LYS A 48 -2.57 -0.45 5.31
CA LYS A 48 -3.69 -1.12 4.63
C LYS A 48 -3.87 -0.64 3.19
N ILE A 49 -4.57 -1.44 2.37
CA ILE A 49 -5.10 -0.99 1.08
C ILE A 49 -6.43 -0.25 1.33
N SER A 50 -6.67 0.83 0.59
CA SER A 50 -7.95 1.53 0.55
C SER A 50 -8.25 1.94 -0.89
N GLY A 51 -9.16 1.21 -1.53
CA GLY A 51 -9.44 1.35 -2.96
C GLY A 51 -8.20 1.06 -3.79
N MET A 52 -7.77 2.05 -4.58
CA MET A 52 -6.61 1.96 -5.48
C MET A 52 -5.28 2.44 -4.85
N TYR A 53 -5.28 2.67 -3.53
CA TYR A 53 -4.14 3.23 -2.82
C TYR A 53 -3.70 2.33 -1.68
N ALA A 54 -2.38 2.27 -1.46
CA ALA A 54 -1.80 1.79 -0.23
C ALA A 54 -1.65 2.95 0.76
N LEU A 55 -2.25 2.80 1.94
CA LEU A 55 -2.08 3.72 3.05
C LEU A 55 -0.85 3.32 3.85
N CYS A 56 0.09 4.26 3.94
CA CYS A 56 1.36 4.09 4.62
C CYS A 56 1.53 5.17 5.70
N LYS A 57 2.30 4.88 6.73
CA LYS A 57 2.74 5.85 7.73
C LYS A 57 4.24 6.09 7.61
N LEU A 58 4.70 7.28 7.99
CA LEU A 58 6.13 7.52 8.19
C LEU A 58 6.63 6.73 9.40
N LYS A 59 7.72 5.99 9.20
CA LYS A 59 8.44 5.25 10.23
C LYS A 59 9.05 6.27 11.19
N GLY A 60 8.59 6.26 12.45
CA GLY A 60 9.02 7.21 13.49
C GLY A 60 8.03 8.32 13.86
N ARG A 61 6.82 8.33 13.27
CA ARG A 61 5.65 8.99 13.88
C ARG A 61 4.79 7.91 14.55
N GLU A 62 5.26 7.46 15.72
CA GLU A 62 4.48 6.66 16.67
C GLU A 62 3.89 7.57 17.75
#